data_AF-A0A2A2CZL1-F1
#
_entry.id   AF-A0A2A2CZL1-F1
#
_cell.length_a   1.000
_cell.length_b   1.000
_cell.length_c   1.000
_cell.angle_alpha   90.00
_cell.angle_beta   90.00
_cell.angle_gamma   90.00
#
_symmetry.space_group_name_H-M   'P 1'
#
loop_
_entity.id
_entity.type
_entity.pdbx_description
1 polymer ?
#
loop_
_entity_poly.entity_id
_entity_poly.type
_entity_poly.pdbx_seq_one_letter_code
_entity_poly.pdbx_strand_id
1 'polypeptide(L)'
;MSRSATNKDPSRVLIRTPPRCRARAAPPSGQGLVRTRSVRCTRKSIERLRGFRRGPTPGSRTLDGVTPTPAPHATAPRARARVLLARSRPRRRAGAAAAEAPSLRLVRLALHGAFYALLALALGPSLLGKPPAVPALGLLLAAAYGAGVVRRTARPGLWLTGVTALWLALLALDHGFSYVAFPLFFHFLHALPVRWSLPAVAASTAAVVAAQATAPGGLTAAKVIGPVAGAVVAVLTAYGYAALYRESARRQSLIDDLVRTRDELSAAQREAGRLAERQRLAREIHDTLAQGFSSIVLLARAAENADPATARAHMREAGRTAADNLAEARRFVRALTPPALEDTPLPEALRRVTART
;
A
#
# COMPACT_ATOMS: atom_id res chain seq x y z
N MET A 1 -54.36 50.64 -21.51
CA MET A 1 -54.75 49.30 -21.02
C MET A 1 -54.24 48.27 -22.02
N SER A 2 -53.22 47.48 -21.66
CA SER A 2 -53.20 45.99 -21.60
C SER A 2 -53.61 45.26 -22.90
N ARG A 3 -52.94 44.24 -23.45
CA ARG A 3 -51.85 43.31 -23.05
C ARG A 3 -51.44 42.56 -24.35
N SER A 4 -50.15 42.43 -24.63
CA SER A 4 -49.30 41.23 -24.44
C SER A 4 -49.53 40.07 -25.44
N ALA A 5 -48.57 39.93 -26.34
CA ALA A 5 -48.35 38.80 -27.23
C ALA A 5 -48.00 37.51 -26.47
N THR A 6 -48.39 36.35 -27.02
CA THR A 6 -47.77 35.06 -26.69
C THR A 6 -47.41 34.31 -27.96
N ASN A 7 -46.09 34.13 -28.11
CA ASN A 7 -45.36 33.43 -29.14
C ASN A 7 -45.52 31.90 -28.99
N LYS A 8 -45.56 31.19 -30.11
CA LYS A 8 -45.78 29.74 -30.23
C LYS A 8 -44.42 29.04 -30.18
N ASP A 9 -44.10 28.39 -29.05
CA ASP A 9 -42.81 27.72 -28.80
C ASP A 9 -42.69 26.38 -29.57
N PRO A 10 -41.64 26.17 -30.39
CA PRO A 10 -41.40 24.96 -31.16
C PRO A 10 -40.37 24.04 -30.48
N SER A 11 -40.69 23.38 -29.37
CA SER A 11 -39.71 22.49 -28.69
C SER A 11 -40.34 21.36 -27.88
N ARG A 12 -40.73 20.23 -28.50
CA ARG A 12 -40.98 18.95 -27.76
C ARG A 12 -40.06 17.83 -28.26
N VAL A 13 -38.81 17.88 -27.82
CA VAL A 13 -37.89 16.73 -27.84
C VAL A 13 -37.91 16.10 -26.45
N LEU A 14 -38.50 14.90 -26.34
CA LEU A 14 -38.51 14.08 -25.13
C LEU A 14 -37.08 13.60 -24.80
N ILE A 15 -36.38 14.34 -23.94
CA ILE A 15 -35.12 13.88 -23.34
C ILE A 15 -35.46 12.77 -22.34
N ARG A 16 -35.25 11.50 -22.71
CA ARG A 16 -35.27 10.37 -21.76
C ARG A 16 -34.12 10.56 -20.76
N THR A 17 -34.47 10.84 -19.51
CA THR A 17 -33.53 10.86 -18.38
C THR A 17 -33.03 9.45 -18.07
N PRO A 18 -31.73 9.25 -17.75
CA PRO A 18 -31.23 7.96 -17.31
C PRO A 18 -31.78 7.60 -15.92
N PRO A 19 -31.99 6.30 -15.60
CA PRO A 19 -32.54 5.89 -14.31
C PRO A 19 -31.56 6.21 -13.18
N ARG A 20 -32.02 6.98 -12.19
CA ARG A 20 -31.30 7.24 -10.93
C ARG A 20 -31.25 5.96 -10.08
N CYS A 21 -30.06 5.51 -9.68
CA CYS A 21 -29.90 4.55 -8.59
C CYS A 21 -30.41 5.16 -7.28
N ARG A 22 -31.58 4.73 -6.78
CA ARG A 22 -32.08 5.13 -5.45
C ARG A 22 -31.27 4.40 -4.37
N ALA A 23 -30.50 5.13 -3.58
CA ALA A 23 -30.07 4.70 -2.25
C ALA A 23 -31.21 4.98 -1.26
N ARG A 24 -31.73 3.97 -0.55
CA ARG A 24 -32.63 4.19 0.59
C ARG A 24 -31.82 4.75 1.77
N ALA A 25 -32.24 5.89 2.31
CA ALA A 25 -31.74 6.44 3.57
C ALA A 25 -32.55 5.88 4.75
N ALA A 26 -31.89 5.62 5.88
CA ALA A 26 -32.50 5.36 7.18
C ALA A 26 -32.30 6.62 8.06
N PRO A 27 -33.19 6.93 9.03
CA PRO A 27 -33.13 8.16 9.82
C PRO A 27 -31.97 8.15 10.83
N PRO A 28 -31.55 9.32 11.34
CA PRO A 28 -30.32 9.44 12.11
C PRO A 28 -30.56 9.16 13.61
N SER A 29 -29.75 8.29 14.20
CA SER A 29 -29.49 8.27 15.64
C SER A 29 -27.98 8.46 15.83
N GLY A 30 -27.62 9.40 16.70
CA GLY A 30 -26.31 10.03 16.77
C GLY A 30 -25.14 9.13 17.15
N GLN A 31 -23.98 9.79 17.13
CA GLN A 31 -22.61 9.35 17.44
C GLN A 31 -21.78 8.93 16.22
N GLY A 32 -20.71 9.70 16.02
CA GLY A 32 -19.88 9.72 14.82
C GLY A 32 -18.97 8.50 14.69
N LEU A 33 -18.97 7.92 13.49
CA LEU A 33 -17.86 7.14 12.94
C LEU A 33 -18.05 7.10 11.42
N VAL A 34 -17.06 7.61 10.69
CA VAL A 34 -17.04 7.66 9.22
C VAL A 34 -16.95 6.23 8.68
N ARG A 35 -18.08 5.67 8.24
CA ARG A 35 -18.14 4.38 7.52
C ARG A 35 -18.04 4.64 6.01
N THR A 36 -16.96 4.17 5.39
CA THR A 36 -16.85 4.11 3.93
C THR A 36 -17.86 3.12 3.36
N ARG A 37 -18.88 3.61 2.62
CA ARG A 37 -19.85 2.76 1.91
C ARG A 37 -19.26 2.25 0.60
N SER A 38 -19.07 0.94 0.48
CA SER A 38 -18.79 0.30 -0.82
C SER A 38 -20.08 0.24 -1.66
N VAL A 39 -20.09 0.90 -2.81
CA VAL A 39 -21.18 0.79 -3.80
C VAL A 39 -20.90 -0.44 -4.64
N ARG A 40 -21.61 -1.55 -4.36
CA ARG A 40 -21.53 -2.76 -5.17
C ARG A 40 -22.50 -2.63 -6.36
N CYS A 41 -21.98 -2.29 -7.53
CA CYS A 41 -22.78 -2.22 -8.76
C CYS A 41 -22.87 -3.62 -9.39
N THR A 42 -24.07 -4.09 -9.71
CA THR A 42 -24.30 -5.42 -10.31
C THR A 42 -23.97 -5.41 -11.81
N ARG A 43 -23.49 -6.54 -12.34
CA ARG A 43 -23.05 -6.75 -13.74
C ARG A 43 -24.08 -6.27 -14.78
N LYS A 44 -25.37 -6.38 -14.47
CA LYS A 44 -26.52 -5.99 -15.32
C LYS A 44 -26.65 -4.48 -15.55
N SER A 45 -26.05 -3.64 -14.69
CA SER A 45 -26.06 -2.17 -14.82
C SER A 45 -24.95 -1.64 -15.74
N ILE A 46 -23.84 -2.38 -15.87
CA ILE A 46 -22.72 -2.00 -16.75
C ILE A 46 -23.04 -2.32 -18.22
N GLU A 47 -23.80 -3.39 -18.49
CA GLU A 47 -24.20 -3.77 -19.86
C GLU A 47 -25.22 -2.79 -20.48
N ARG A 48 -26.10 -2.17 -19.69
CA ARG A 48 -27.04 -1.15 -20.21
C ARG A 48 -26.38 0.17 -20.59
N LEU A 49 -25.22 0.51 -20.02
CA LEU A 49 -24.46 1.70 -20.39
C LEU A 49 -23.67 1.52 -21.70
N ARG A 50 -23.35 0.28 -22.09
CA ARG A 50 -22.63 -0.03 -23.34
C ARG A 50 -23.52 -0.07 -24.58
N GLY A 51 -24.85 -0.05 -24.42
CA GLY A 51 -25.82 -0.15 -25.52
C GLY A 51 -26.23 1.18 -26.18
N PHE A 52 -25.74 2.33 -25.71
CA PHE A 52 -26.18 3.64 -26.23
C PHE A 52 -25.38 4.02 -27.49
N ARG A 53 -25.83 3.55 -28.67
CA ARG A 53 -25.32 4.00 -29.98
C ARG A 53 -25.62 5.49 -30.17
N ARG A 54 -24.62 6.26 -30.64
CA ARG A 54 -24.80 7.65 -31.10
C ARG A 54 -25.64 7.65 -32.39
N GLY A 55 -26.73 8.40 -32.41
CA GLY A 55 -27.51 8.68 -33.62
C GLY A 55 -26.85 9.75 -34.51
N PRO A 56 -27.30 9.89 -35.77
CA PRO A 56 -26.70 10.79 -36.75
C PRO A 56 -27.09 12.26 -36.50
N THR A 57 -26.14 13.17 -36.69
CA THR A 57 -26.33 14.62 -36.62
C THR A 57 -26.81 15.17 -37.97
N PRO A 58 -27.93 15.93 -38.05
CA PRO A 58 -28.34 16.58 -39.29
C PRO A 58 -27.80 18.01 -39.41
N GLY A 59 -27.41 18.38 -40.64
CA GLY A 59 -27.70 19.70 -41.22
C GLY A 59 -26.71 20.83 -40.98
N SER A 60 -25.82 21.02 -41.96
CA SER A 60 -24.98 22.20 -42.22
C SER A 60 -25.79 23.48 -42.49
N ARG A 61 -25.38 24.60 -41.89
CA ARG A 61 -25.54 25.95 -42.47
C ARG A 61 -24.18 26.60 -42.59
N THR A 62 -23.86 26.95 -43.83
CA THR A 62 -22.71 27.70 -44.31
C THR A 62 -22.78 29.16 -43.86
N LEU A 63 -21.69 29.65 -43.27
CA LEU A 63 -21.32 31.06 -43.29
C LEU A 63 -19.87 31.15 -43.75
N ASP A 64 -19.66 32.04 -44.70
CA ASP A 64 -18.51 32.15 -45.57
C ASP A 64 -17.21 32.55 -44.87
N GLY A 65 -16.11 32.06 -45.42
CA GLY A 65 -14.96 32.91 -45.72
C GLY A 65 -13.94 33.18 -44.62
N VAL A 66 -13.27 32.15 -44.09
CA VAL A 66 -11.87 32.25 -43.64
C VAL A 66 -11.21 30.88 -43.85
N THR A 67 -10.17 30.80 -44.69
CA THR A 67 -9.31 29.62 -44.81
C THR A 67 -8.25 29.62 -43.71
N PRO A 68 -8.14 28.57 -42.87
CA PRO A 68 -6.92 28.30 -42.12
C PRO A 68 -6.18 27.10 -42.73
N THR A 69 -4.92 27.37 -43.06
CA THR A 69 -3.82 26.47 -43.42
C THR A 69 -3.83 25.14 -42.64
N PRO A 70 -3.49 23.98 -43.26
CA PRO A 70 -3.50 22.71 -42.55
C PRO A 70 -2.36 22.62 -41.51
N ALA A 71 -2.73 22.37 -40.25
CA ALA A 71 -1.79 22.05 -39.19
C ALA A 71 -1.26 20.60 -39.34
N PRO A 72 0.01 20.32 -39.01
CA PRO A 72 0.62 19.01 -39.21
C PRO A 72 0.09 17.98 -38.20
N HIS A 73 -0.17 16.77 -38.68
CA HIS A 73 -0.61 15.62 -37.87
C HIS A 73 0.43 15.26 -36.79
N ALA A 74 0.12 15.58 -35.53
CA ALA A 74 0.84 15.06 -34.38
C ALA A 74 0.42 13.62 -34.07
N THR A 75 1.15 12.65 -34.63
CA THR A 75 1.08 11.24 -34.20
C THR A 75 1.79 11.06 -32.85
N ALA A 76 1.02 10.99 -31.76
CA ALA A 76 1.55 10.66 -30.43
C ALA A 76 1.79 9.13 -30.28
N PRO A 77 2.98 8.66 -29.86
CA PRO A 77 3.29 7.24 -29.81
C PRO A 77 2.81 6.58 -28.50
N ARG A 78 1.78 5.73 -28.59
CA ARG A 78 1.30 4.84 -27.51
C ARG A 78 2.32 3.78 -27.06
N ALA A 79 3.50 3.71 -27.68
CA ALA A 79 4.50 2.66 -27.45
C ALA A 79 5.38 2.88 -26.19
N ARG A 80 5.52 4.11 -25.68
CA ARG A 80 6.45 4.38 -24.54
C ARG A 80 5.88 4.02 -23.16
N ALA A 81 4.57 3.97 -22.99
CA ALA A 81 3.95 3.67 -21.69
C ALA A 81 4.09 2.18 -21.25
N ARG A 82 4.34 1.27 -22.20
CA ARG A 82 4.48 -0.17 -21.89
C ARG A 82 5.89 -0.56 -21.45
N VAL A 83 6.92 0.20 -21.83
CA VAL A 83 8.32 -0.11 -21.51
C VAL A 83 8.69 0.31 -20.09
N LEU A 84 8.04 1.35 -19.53
CA LEU A 84 8.27 1.81 -18.15
C LEU A 84 7.59 0.95 -17.06
N LEU A 85 6.54 0.19 -17.40
CA LEU A 85 5.84 -0.67 -16.44
C LEU A 85 6.42 -2.10 -16.36
N ALA A 86 7.33 -2.48 -17.25
CA ALA A 86 7.90 -3.82 -17.30
C ALA A 86 9.16 -4.00 -16.43
N ARG A 87 9.86 -2.92 -16.05
CA ARG A 87 11.15 -2.98 -15.34
C ARG A 87 11.06 -3.06 -13.80
N SER A 88 9.89 -2.86 -13.20
CA SER A 88 9.73 -2.82 -11.73
C SER A 88 9.34 -4.16 -11.07
N ARG A 89 9.18 -5.24 -11.84
CA ARG A 89 8.65 -6.53 -11.34
C ARG A 89 9.64 -7.61 -10.86
N PRO A 90 10.98 -7.58 -11.03
CA PRO A 90 11.81 -8.67 -10.51
C PRO A 90 12.15 -8.56 -9.01
N ARG A 91 12.13 -7.36 -8.40
CA ARG A 91 12.57 -7.17 -7.00
C ARG A 91 11.59 -7.67 -5.93
N ARG A 92 10.28 -7.71 -6.23
CA ARG A 92 9.26 -8.15 -5.25
C ARG A 92 9.32 -9.64 -4.90
N ARG A 93 9.79 -10.50 -5.81
CA ARG A 93 9.89 -11.96 -5.57
C ARG A 93 11.15 -12.35 -4.78
N ALA A 94 12.26 -11.63 -4.97
CA ALA A 94 13.50 -11.90 -4.24
C ALA A 94 13.41 -11.50 -2.75
N GLY A 95 12.72 -10.39 -2.43
CA GLY A 95 12.51 -9.96 -1.03
C GLY A 95 11.50 -10.82 -0.25
N ALA A 96 10.48 -11.36 -0.92
CA ALA A 96 9.44 -12.16 -0.27
C ALA A 96 9.91 -13.57 0.17
N ALA A 97 10.96 -14.11 -0.47
CA ALA A 97 11.54 -15.41 -0.10
C ALA A 97 12.61 -15.29 1.00
N ALA A 98 13.26 -14.13 1.14
CA ALA A 98 14.38 -13.93 2.07
C ALA A 98 13.93 -13.60 3.51
N ALA A 99 12.73 -13.05 3.69
CA ALA A 99 12.22 -12.61 4.99
C ALA A 99 10.90 -13.31 5.37
N GLU A 100 10.93 -14.62 5.58
CA GLU A 100 10.01 -15.16 6.59
C GLU A 100 10.35 -14.46 7.90
N ALA A 101 9.39 -13.74 8.49
CA ALA A 101 9.60 -13.08 9.77
C ALA A 101 10.23 -14.09 10.76
N PRO A 102 11.29 -13.73 11.50
CA PRO A 102 11.96 -14.64 12.44
C PRO A 102 10.98 -15.35 13.39
N SER A 103 9.88 -14.68 13.73
CA SER A 103 8.77 -15.21 14.51
C SER A 103 8.06 -16.41 13.88
N LEU A 104 7.82 -16.41 12.56
CA LEU A 104 7.16 -17.52 11.87
C LEU A 104 8.07 -18.74 11.77
N ARG A 105 9.38 -18.53 11.61
CA ARG A 105 10.38 -19.62 11.62
C ARG A 105 10.46 -20.27 13.00
N LEU A 106 10.50 -19.46 14.05
CA LEU A 106 10.54 -19.95 15.43
C LEU A 106 9.31 -20.78 15.77
N VAL A 107 8.12 -20.28 15.44
CA VAL A 107 6.85 -21.02 15.65
C VAL A 107 6.88 -22.34 14.90
N ARG A 108 7.27 -22.34 13.62
CA ARG A 108 7.33 -23.57 12.81
C ARG A 108 8.31 -24.59 13.40
N LEU A 109 9.50 -24.15 13.82
CA LEU A 109 10.49 -25.01 14.45
C LEU A 109 9.98 -25.58 15.78
N ALA A 110 9.32 -24.76 16.60
CA ALA A 110 8.71 -25.19 17.85
C ALA A 110 7.62 -26.25 17.62
N LEU A 111 6.77 -26.11 16.59
CA LEU A 111 5.76 -27.11 16.25
C LEU A 111 6.38 -28.45 15.85
N HIS A 112 7.42 -28.43 15.01
CA HIS A 112 8.13 -29.66 14.60
C HIS A 112 8.86 -30.31 15.78
N GLY A 113 9.51 -29.50 16.62
CA GLY A 113 10.15 -29.95 17.85
C GLY A 113 9.15 -30.61 18.81
N ALA A 114 7.99 -29.99 19.02
CA ALA A 114 6.92 -30.54 19.86
C ALA A 114 6.39 -31.89 19.33
N PHE A 115 6.25 -32.04 18.00
CA PHE A 115 5.88 -33.31 17.40
C PHE A 115 6.87 -34.43 17.73
N TYR A 116 8.17 -34.20 17.46
CA TYR A 116 9.18 -35.22 17.72
C TYR A 116 9.39 -35.49 19.21
N ALA A 117 9.30 -34.47 20.07
CA ALA A 117 9.42 -34.63 21.51
C ALA A 117 8.28 -35.49 22.09
N LEU A 118 7.03 -35.21 21.71
CA LEU A 118 5.88 -35.98 22.20
C LEU A 118 5.82 -37.39 21.58
N LEU A 119 6.28 -37.54 20.33
CA LEU A 119 6.44 -38.86 19.72
C LEU A 119 7.50 -39.69 20.45
N ALA A 120 8.66 -39.11 20.77
CA ALA A 120 9.71 -39.78 21.52
C ALA A 120 9.22 -40.17 22.94
N LEU A 121 8.47 -39.30 23.59
CA LEU A 121 7.84 -39.57 24.90
C LEU A 121 6.88 -40.77 24.83
N ALA A 122 6.06 -40.86 23.79
CA ALA A 122 5.15 -41.99 23.58
C ALA A 122 5.87 -43.29 23.17
N LEU A 123 6.96 -43.16 22.41
CA LEU A 123 7.73 -44.31 21.90
C LEU A 123 8.57 -44.97 22.99
N GLY A 124 9.10 -44.19 23.95
CA GLY A 124 10.00 -44.67 25.00
C GLY A 124 9.47 -45.90 25.76
N PRO A 125 8.29 -45.84 26.39
CA PRO A 125 7.70 -46.99 27.08
C PRO A 125 7.39 -48.17 26.14
N SER A 126 7.08 -47.90 24.87
CA SER A 126 6.76 -48.93 23.89
C SER A 126 7.96 -49.82 23.55
N LEU A 127 9.20 -49.32 23.71
CA LEU A 127 10.42 -50.09 23.41
C LEU A 127 10.70 -51.21 24.44
N LEU A 128 10.13 -51.12 25.65
CA LEU A 128 10.44 -52.05 26.74
C LEU A 128 9.35 -53.11 26.98
N GLY A 129 8.17 -53.00 26.37
CA GLY A 129 7.05 -53.87 26.75
C GLY A 129 5.94 -54.04 25.72
N LYS A 130 6.11 -53.57 24.48
CA LYS A 130 5.11 -53.70 23.40
C LYS A 130 5.65 -54.54 22.24
N PRO A 131 4.76 -55.19 21.45
CA PRO A 131 5.20 -55.95 20.28
C PRO A 131 5.98 -55.03 19.32
N PRO A 132 7.00 -55.55 18.60
CA PRO A 132 7.92 -54.73 17.80
C PRO A 132 7.22 -53.95 16.66
N ALA A 133 6.00 -54.34 16.30
CA ALA A 133 5.16 -53.61 15.37
C ALA A 133 4.85 -52.17 15.84
N VAL A 134 4.64 -51.93 17.14
CA VAL A 134 4.33 -50.59 17.68
C VAL A 134 5.49 -49.61 17.50
N PRO A 135 6.73 -49.91 17.96
CA PRO A 135 7.85 -49.01 17.73
C PRO A 135 8.21 -48.88 16.24
N ALA A 136 8.07 -49.94 15.44
CA ALA A 136 8.27 -49.86 13.99
C ALA A 136 7.29 -48.87 13.33
N LEU A 137 6.01 -48.90 13.71
CA LEU A 137 4.99 -47.99 13.21
C LEU A 137 5.23 -46.55 13.71
N GLY A 138 5.73 -46.38 14.92
CA GLY A 138 6.15 -45.08 15.48
C GLY A 138 7.33 -44.46 14.72
N LEU A 139 8.34 -45.26 14.38
CA LEU A 139 9.46 -44.83 13.54
C LEU A 139 9.00 -44.50 12.11
N LEU A 140 8.07 -45.29 11.55
CA LEU A 140 7.44 -44.98 10.27
C LEU A 140 6.71 -43.64 10.32
N LEU A 141 6.03 -43.32 11.43
CA LEU A 141 5.37 -42.03 11.62
C LEU A 141 6.37 -40.87 11.67
N ALA A 142 7.48 -41.03 12.39
CA ALA A 142 8.56 -40.05 12.44
C ALA A 142 9.14 -39.76 11.04
N ALA A 143 9.40 -40.82 10.28
CA ALA A 143 9.94 -40.74 8.92
C ALA A 143 8.94 -40.14 7.93
N ALA A 144 7.68 -40.58 7.96
CA ALA A 144 6.61 -40.04 7.11
C ALA A 144 6.37 -38.56 7.38
N TYR A 145 6.38 -38.15 8.65
CA TYR A 145 6.26 -36.74 9.03
C TYR A 145 7.46 -35.93 8.51
N GLY A 146 8.69 -36.37 8.80
CA GLY A 146 9.91 -35.68 8.37
C GLY A 146 10.04 -35.56 6.85
N ALA A 147 9.70 -36.63 6.13
CA ALA A 147 9.70 -36.63 4.66
C ALA A 147 8.75 -35.56 4.10
N GLY A 148 7.58 -35.34 4.72
CA GLY A 148 6.65 -34.30 4.28
C GLY A 148 7.15 -32.88 4.53
N VAL A 149 7.81 -32.67 5.67
CA VAL A 149 8.42 -31.39 6.04
C VAL A 149 9.57 -31.03 5.10
N VAL A 150 10.47 -31.98 4.84
CA VAL A 150 11.65 -31.79 3.97
C VAL A 150 11.25 -31.64 2.50
N ARG A 151 10.37 -32.52 1.99
CA ARG A 151 10.01 -32.54 0.57
C ARG A 151 9.02 -31.46 0.15
N ARG A 152 8.57 -30.59 1.08
CA ARG A 152 7.55 -29.54 0.84
C ARG A 152 6.43 -30.04 -0.06
N THR A 153 5.73 -31.07 0.39
CA THR A 153 4.82 -31.87 -0.46
C THR A 153 3.86 -31.01 -1.29
N ALA A 154 3.72 -31.33 -2.58
CA ALA A 154 2.81 -30.61 -3.49
C ALA A 154 1.32 -30.80 -3.11
N ARG A 155 1.00 -31.82 -2.32
CA ARG A 155 -0.35 -32.15 -1.85
C ARG A 155 -0.35 -32.32 -0.32
N PRO A 156 -0.29 -31.22 0.44
CA PRO A 156 -0.16 -31.26 1.90
C PRO A 156 -1.34 -31.96 2.59
N GLY A 157 -2.54 -31.90 2.01
CA GLY A 157 -3.71 -32.62 2.52
C GLY A 157 -3.51 -34.14 2.52
N LEU A 158 -3.06 -34.74 1.42
CA LEU A 158 -2.87 -36.19 1.31
C LEU A 158 -1.78 -36.70 2.27
N TRP A 159 -0.67 -35.96 2.35
CA TRP A 159 0.39 -36.29 3.29
C TRP A 159 -0.11 -36.24 4.74
N LEU A 160 -0.86 -35.19 5.10
CA LEU A 160 -1.41 -35.08 6.44
C LEU A 160 -2.45 -36.16 6.74
N THR A 161 -3.27 -36.55 5.76
CA THR A 161 -4.18 -37.70 5.90
C THR A 161 -3.40 -38.99 6.17
N GLY A 162 -2.29 -39.23 5.46
CA GLY A 162 -1.41 -40.38 5.71
C GLY A 162 -0.79 -40.37 7.10
N VAL A 163 -0.24 -39.23 7.54
CA VAL A 163 0.29 -39.04 8.91
C VAL A 163 -0.80 -39.28 9.96
N THR A 164 -2.01 -38.77 9.73
CA THR A 164 -3.14 -38.91 10.65
C THR A 164 -3.63 -40.35 10.71
N ALA A 165 -3.73 -41.05 9.58
CA ALA A 165 -4.13 -42.46 9.54
C ALA A 165 -3.12 -43.34 10.27
N LEU A 166 -1.82 -43.07 10.07
CA LEU A 166 -0.74 -43.77 10.75
C LEU A 166 -0.73 -43.51 12.27
N TRP A 167 -0.98 -42.26 12.67
CA TRP A 167 -1.17 -41.90 14.08
C TRP A 167 -2.42 -42.56 14.70
N LEU A 168 -3.55 -42.63 13.98
CA LEU A 168 -4.75 -43.32 14.45
C LEU A 168 -4.51 -44.82 14.63
N ALA A 169 -3.75 -45.45 13.74
CA ALA A 169 -3.35 -46.85 13.90
C ALA A 169 -2.50 -47.05 15.16
N LEU A 170 -1.54 -46.16 15.43
CA LEU A 170 -0.77 -46.17 16.68
C LEU A 170 -1.64 -45.96 17.92
N LEU A 171 -2.58 -45.00 17.85
CA LEU A 171 -3.51 -44.70 18.95
C LEU A 171 -4.41 -45.89 19.27
N ALA A 172 -4.80 -46.68 18.27
CA ALA A 172 -5.59 -47.89 18.44
C ALA A 172 -4.79 -49.04 19.11
N LEU A 173 -3.47 -49.06 18.93
CA LEU A 173 -2.57 -50.04 19.54
C LEU A 173 -2.13 -49.65 20.95
N ASP A 174 -1.94 -48.35 21.19
CA ASP A 174 -1.45 -47.85 22.47
C ASP A 174 -1.94 -46.42 22.76
N HIS A 175 -2.59 -46.26 23.93
CA HIS A 175 -3.17 -45.00 24.40
C HIS A 175 -2.15 -43.88 24.63
N GLY A 176 -0.87 -44.22 24.85
CA GLY A 176 0.22 -43.26 25.03
C GLY A 176 0.46 -42.37 23.81
N PHE A 177 0.07 -42.82 22.61
CA PHE A 177 0.15 -41.97 21.41
C PHE A 177 -0.89 -40.85 21.36
N SER A 178 -1.79 -40.77 22.35
CA SER A 178 -2.70 -39.63 22.52
C SER A 178 -1.96 -38.29 22.69
N TYR A 179 -0.76 -38.28 23.26
CA TYR A 179 0.05 -37.06 23.40
C TYR A 179 0.42 -36.43 22.05
N VAL A 180 0.58 -37.23 21.00
CA VAL A 180 0.93 -36.75 19.65
C VAL A 180 -0.23 -35.98 19.00
N ALA A 181 -1.46 -36.08 19.53
CA ALA A 181 -2.61 -35.31 19.05
C ALA A 181 -2.40 -33.80 19.14
N PHE A 182 -1.75 -33.31 20.19
CA PHE A 182 -1.57 -31.87 20.42
C PHE A 182 -0.84 -31.15 19.28
N PRO A 183 0.37 -31.56 18.85
CA PRO A 183 1.03 -30.95 17.70
C PRO A 183 0.29 -31.20 16.39
N LEU A 184 -0.47 -32.30 16.26
CA LEU A 184 -1.32 -32.55 15.10
C LEU A 184 -2.50 -31.57 15.01
N PHE A 185 -3.08 -31.11 16.13
CA PHE A 185 -4.12 -30.07 16.13
C PHE A 185 -3.61 -28.79 15.45
N PHE A 186 -2.41 -28.34 15.82
CA PHE A 186 -1.80 -27.19 15.16
C PHE A 186 -1.54 -27.45 13.68
N HIS A 187 -1.19 -28.68 13.31
CA HIS A 187 -0.98 -29.04 11.92
C HIS A 187 -2.29 -28.99 11.11
N PHE A 188 -3.40 -29.48 11.66
CA PHE A 188 -4.72 -29.33 11.04
C PHE A 188 -5.11 -27.85 10.86
N LEU A 189 -4.86 -27.03 11.89
CA LEU A 189 -5.20 -25.60 11.88
C LEU A 189 -4.39 -24.79 10.86
N HIS A 190 -3.14 -25.16 10.59
CA HIS A 190 -2.26 -24.43 9.67
C HIS A 190 -2.24 -24.99 8.25
N ALA A 191 -2.46 -26.30 8.06
CA ALA A 191 -2.37 -26.94 6.74
C ALA A 191 -3.71 -27.03 6.01
N LEU A 192 -4.84 -27.09 6.74
CA LEU A 192 -6.17 -27.20 6.13
C LEU A 192 -6.87 -25.85 6.03
N PRO A 193 -7.78 -25.67 5.04
CA PRO A 193 -8.67 -24.52 5.03
C PRO A 193 -9.60 -24.57 6.25
N VAL A 194 -10.00 -23.39 6.75
CA VAL A 194 -10.80 -23.20 7.98
C VAL A 194 -12.04 -24.10 8.07
N ARG A 195 -12.69 -24.38 6.93
CA ARG A 195 -13.86 -25.28 6.84
C ARG A 195 -13.60 -26.71 7.29
N TRP A 196 -12.36 -27.20 7.16
CA TRP A 196 -11.98 -28.58 7.47
C TRP A 196 -11.08 -28.69 8.71
N SER A 197 -10.42 -27.60 9.13
CA SER A 197 -9.54 -27.62 10.30
C SER A 197 -10.28 -27.90 11.60
N LEU A 198 -11.40 -27.21 11.85
CA LEU A 198 -12.19 -27.40 13.08
C LEU A 198 -12.83 -28.79 13.16
N PRO A 199 -13.47 -29.34 12.10
CA PRO A 199 -13.92 -30.72 12.11
C PRO A 199 -12.80 -31.73 12.31
N ALA A 200 -11.62 -31.51 11.72
CA ALA A 200 -10.47 -32.40 11.91
C ALA A 200 -9.98 -32.42 13.35
N VAL A 201 -9.86 -31.24 13.99
CA VAL A 201 -9.53 -31.13 15.42
C VAL A 201 -10.59 -31.85 16.25
N ALA A 202 -11.88 -31.56 16.05
CA ALA A 202 -12.96 -32.20 16.80
C ALA A 202 -12.97 -33.74 16.65
N ALA A 203 -12.80 -34.25 15.42
CA ALA A 203 -12.73 -35.68 15.15
C ALA A 203 -11.51 -36.33 15.82
N SER A 204 -10.34 -35.70 15.75
CA SER A 204 -9.13 -36.20 16.42
C SER A 204 -9.23 -36.15 17.95
N THR A 205 -9.87 -35.12 18.53
CA THR A 205 -10.18 -35.07 19.96
C THR A 205 -11.13 -36.20 20.35
N ALA A 206 -12.19 -36.44 19.57
CA ALA A 206 -13.12 -37.54 19.80
C ALA A 206 -12.42 -38.91 19.72
N ALA A 207 -11.51 -39.09 18.77
CA ALA A 207 -10.70 -40.31 18.66
C ALA A 207 -9.81 -40.53 19.90
N VAL A 208 -9.18 -39.48 20.42
CA VAL A 208 -8.39 -39.56 21.66
C VAL A 208 -9.26 -39.90 22.86
N VAL A 209 -10.44 -39.28 22.99
CA VAL A 209 -11.36 -39.57 24.09
C VAL A 209 -11.90 -40.99 24.00
N ALA A 210 -12.28 -41.45 22.82
CA ALA A 210 -12.75 -42.81 22.57
C ALA A 210 -11.67 -43.85 22.88
N ALA A 211 -10.43 -43.61 22.46
CA ALA A 211 -9.30 -44.45 22.83
C ALA A 211 -9.13 -44.49 24.36
N GLN A 212 -9.07 -43.34 25.03
CA GLN A 212 -8.88 -43.30 26.48
C GLN A 212 -10.03 -43.91 27.30
N ALA A 213 -11.24 -43.97 26.73
CA ALA A 213 -12.38 -44.65 27.35
C ALA A 213 -12.16 -46.17 27.48
N THR A 214 -11.38 -46.78 26.59
CA THR A 214 -11.03 -48.21 26.64
C THR A 214 -9.80 -48.50 27.50
N ALA A 215 -9.11 -47.46 28.00
CA ALA A 215 -7.94 -47.63 28.87
C ALA A 215 -8.35 -48.06 30.29
N PRO A 216 -7.45 -48.72 31.05
CA PRO A 216 -7.69 -49.08 32.44
C PRO A 216 -8.21 -47.90 33.27
N GLY A 217 -9.17 -48.17 34.15
CA GLY A 217 -9.87 -47.15 34.94
C GLY A 217 -11.01 -46.42 34.21
N GLY A 218 -11.37 -46.84 32.99
CA GLY A 218 -12.54 -46.34 32.25
C GLY A 218 -12.46 -44.86 31.89
N LEU A 219 -13.61 -44.27 31.55
CA LEU A 219 -13.69 -42.85 31.20
C LEU A 219 -13.76 -41.99 32.48
N THR A 220 -12.74 -41.17 32.71
CA THR A 220 -12.71 -40.20 33.81
C THR A 220 -12.83 -38.78 33.25
N ALA A 221 -13.28 -37.84 34.09
CA ALA A 221 -13.36 -36.42 33.71
C ALA A 221 -12.02 -35.89 33.19
N ALA A 222 -10.90 -36.28 33.82
CA ALA A 222 -9.55 -35.89 33.39
C ALA A 222 -9.21 -36.35 31.96
N LYS A 223 -9.59 -37.58 31.58
CA LYS A 223 -9.37 -38.14 30.23
C LYS A 223 -10.16 -37.41 29.13
N VAL A 224 -11.25 -36.72 29.49
CA VAL A 224 -12.03 -35.88 28.56
C VAL A 224 -11.53 -34.43 28.57
N ILE A 225 -11.33 -33.86 29.76
CA ILE A 225 -10.94 -32.46 29.95
C ILE A 225 -9.58 -32.19 29.30
N GLY A 226 -8.60 -33.09 29.43
CA GLY A 226 -7.25 -32.91 28.87
C GLY A 226 -7.26 -32.67 27.35
N PRO A 227 -7.76 -33.62 26.53
CA PRO A 227 -7.84 -33.45 25.07
C PRO A 227 -8.71 -32.26 24.64
N VAL A 228 -9.83 -32.01 25.33
CA VAL A 228 -10.72 -30.88 25.01
C VAL A 228 -10.04 -29.54 25.30
N ALA A 229 -9.40 -29.40 26.47
CA ALA A 229 -8.65 -28.21 26.83
C ALA A 229 -7.48 -27.98 25.86
N GLY A 230 -6.74 -29.04 25.51
CA GLY A 230 -5.66 -28.97 24.51
C GLY A 230 -6.14 -28.51 23.14
N ALA A 231 -7.30 -29.01 22.69
CA ALA A 231 -7.93 -28.58 21.44
C ALA A 231 -8.35 -27.09 21.49
N VAL A 232 -8.99 -26.66 22.57
CA VAL A 232 -9.39 -25.26 22.77
C VAL A 232 -8.17 -24.33 22.76
N VAL A 233 -7.11 -24.68 23.51
CA VAL A 233 -5.86 -23.92 23.54
C VAL A 233 -5.21 -23.85 22.16
N ALA A 234 -5.16 -24.96 21.42
CA ALA A 234 -4.61 -24.98 20.08
C ALA A 234 -5.40 -24.07 19.12
N VAL A 235 -6.74 -24.13 19.15
CA VAL A 235 -7.62 -23.28 18.33
C VAL A 235 -7.43 -21.80 18.67
N LEU A 236 -7.51 -21.44 19.95
CA LEU A 236 -7.34 -20.06 20.42
C LEU A 236 -5.97 -19.51 20.04
N THR A 237 -4.91 -20.28 20.28
CA THR A 237 -3.53 -19.86 20.00
C THR A 237 -3.29 -19.70 18.50
N ALA A 238 -3.73 -20.66 17.68
CA ALA A 238 -3.52 -20.61 16.23
C ALA A 238 -4.28 -19.43 15.58
N TYR A 239 -5.56 -19.26 15.88
CA TYR A 239 -6.35 -18.15 15.32
C TYR A 239 -6.00 -16.80 15.96
N GLY A 240 -5.69 -16.77 17.25
CA GLY A 240 -5.22 -15.58 17.96
C GLY A 240 -3.92 -15.05 17.37
N TYR A 241 -2.91 -15.91 17.21
CA TYR A 241 -1.64 -15.54 16.58
C TYR A 241 -1.85 -15.07 15.13
N ALA A 242 -2.68 -15.77 14.36
CA ALA A 242 -3.00 -15.36 12.99
C ALA A 242 -3.72 -13.99 12.93
N ALA A 243 -4.59 -13.69 13.89
CA ALA A 243 -5.26 -12.39 13.98
C ALA A 243 -4.27 -11.27 14.35
N LEU A 244 -3.42 -11.50 15.35
CA LEU A 244 -2.37 -10.56 15.77
C LEU A 244 -1.39 -10.26 14.63
N TYR A 245 -0.98 -11.29 13.88
CA TYR A 245 -0.05 -11.12 12.77
C TYR A 245 -0.67 -10.29 11.63
N ARG A 246 -1.95 -10.51 11.31
CA ARG A 246 -2.67 -9.71 10.31
C ARG A 246 -2.78 -8.25 10.73
N GLU A 247 -3.05 -7.99 12.01
CA GLU A 247 -3.13 -6.63 12.54
C GLU A 247 -1.76 -5.95 12.53
N SER A 248 -0.72 -6.66 12.96
CA SER A 248 0.67 -6.17 12.90
C SER A 248 1.10 -5.81 11.47
N ALA A 249 0.81 -6.68 10.49
CA ALA A 249 1.11 -6.41 9.09
C ALA A 249 0.34 -5.19 8.54
N ARG A 250 -0.92 -5.02 8.94
CA ARG A 250 -1.73 -3.85 8.57
C ARG A 250 -1.18 -2.57 9.20
N ARG A 251 -0.83 -2.61 10.48
CA ARG A 251 -0.22 -1.49 11.20
C ARG A 251 1.10 -1.07 10.55
N GLN A 252 1.94 -2.03 10.18
CA GLN A 252 3.20 -1.74 9.51
C GLN A 252 2.98 -1.03 8.17
N SER A 253 2.04 -1.52 7.35
CA SER A 253 1.69 -0.86 6.09
C SER A 253 1.23 0.59 6.28
N LEU A 254 0.47 0.88 7.34
CA LEU A 254 0.01 2.24 7.64
C LEU A 254 1.15 3.15 8.11
N ILE A 255 2.10 2.62 8.88
CA ILE A 255 3.31 3.35 9.28
C ILE A 255 4.13 3.70 8.04
N ASP A 256 4.33 2.75 7.14
CA ASP A 256 5.08 2.96 5.91
C ASP A 256 4.41 4.03 5.02
N ASP A 257 3.07 4.01 4.90
CA ASP A 257 2.30 5.02 4.16
C ASP A 257 2.38 6.41 4.83
N LEU A 258 2.34 6.47 6.16
CA LEU A 258 2.46 7.73 6.91
C LEU A 258 3.85 8.36 6.75
N VAL A 259 4.91 7.57 6.87
CA VAL A 259 6.29 8.02 6.67
C VAL A 259 6.45 8.58 5.26
N ARG A 260 5.99 7.83 4.25
CA ARG A 260 6.03 8.28 2.86
C ARG A 260 5.30 9.61 2.66
N THR A 261 4.09 9.75 3.19
CA THR A 261 3.29 10.97 3.04
C THR A 261 3.96 12.17 3.73
N ARG A 262 4.58 11.94 4.89
CA ARG A 262 5.34 12.96 5.61
C ARG A 262 6.55 13.44 4.82
N ASP A 263 7.25 12.53 4.15
CA ASP A 263 8.40 12.87 3.31
C ASP A 263 7.97 13.67 2.07
N GLU A 264 6.88 13.25 1.43
CA GLU A 264 6.26 13.98 0.31
C GLU A 264 5.82 15.39 0.73
N LEU A 265 5.17 15.53 1.90
CA LEU A 265 4.76 16.82 2.45
C LEU A 265 5.98 17.71 2.80
N SER A 266 7.00 17.15 3.43
CA SER A 266 8.23 17.89 3.77
C SER A 266 8.93 18.40 2.52
N ALA A 267 8.99 17.59 1.46
CA ALA A 267 9.54 18.01 0.17
C ALA A 267 8.72 19.15 -0.45
N ALA A 268 7.39 19.04 -0.44
CA ALA A 268 6.50 20.09 -0.96
C ALA A 268 6.61 21.40 -0.16
N GLN A 269 6.72 21.32 1.16
CA GLN A 269 6.91 22.49 2.04
C GLN A 269 8.25 23.18 1.78
N ARG A 270 9.34 22.41 1.58
CA ARG A 270 10.65 23.00 1.22
C ARG A 270 10.59 23.73 -0.11
N GLU A 271 9.92 23.16 -1.11
CA GLU A 271 9.77 23.81 -2.41
C GLU A 271 8.91 25.08 -2.33
N ALA A 272 7.78 25.00 -1.63
CA ALA A 272 6.93 26.16 -1.37
C ALA A 272 7.68 27.26 -0.61
N GLY A 273 8.51 26.89 0.38
CA GLY A 273 9.37 27.80 1.11
C GLY A 273 10.40 28.49 0.22
N ARG A 274 11.08 27.74 -0.67
CA ARG A 274 12.00 28.32 -1.65
C ARG A 274 11.32 29.30 -2.60
N LEU A 275 10.12 28.97 -3.08
CA LEU A 275 9.34 29.84 -3.98
C LEU A 275 8.87 31.11 -3.27
N ALA A 276 8.36 30.99 -2.04
CA ALA A 276 7.93 32.13 -1.23
C ALA A 276 9.10 33.09 -0.96
N GLU A 277 10.26 32.54 -0.62
CA GLU A 277 11.47 33.34 -0.37
C GLU A 277 11.95 34.05 -1.64
N ARG A 278 11.94 33.35 -2.79
CA ARG A 278 12.27 33.99 -4.07
C ARG A 278 11.32 35.15 -4.41
N GLN A 279 10.03 35.01 -4.14
CA GLN A 279 9.04 36.08 -4.34
C GLN A 279 9.20 37.23 -3.35
N ARG A 280 9.60 36.94 -2.11
CA ARG A 280 9.94 37.96 -1.10
C ARG A 280 11.14 38.78 -1.57
N LEU A 281 12.24 38.11 -1.94
CA LEU A 281 13.46 38.73 -2.44
C LEU A 281 13.22 39.53 -3.72
N ALA A 282 12.40 39.03 -4.66
CA ALA A 282 12.07 39.76 -5.87
C ALA A 282 11.35 41.09 -5.58
N ARG A 283 10.44 41.12 -4.60
CA ARG A 283 9.77 42.35 -4.17
C ARG A 283 10.74 43.31 -3.50
N GLU A 284 11.56 42.84 -2.56
CA GLU A 284 12.54 43.66 -1.84
C GLU A 284 13.56 44.32 -2.78
N ILE A 285 14.07 43.56 -3.77
CA ILE A 285 14.95 44.08 -4.82
C ILE A 285 14.21 45.10 -5.68
N HIS A 286 12.97 44.79 -6.11
CA HIS A 286 12.19 45.70 -6.95
C HIS A 286 11.90 47.02 -6.25
N ASP A 287 11.55 47.00 -4.97
CA ASP A 287 11.26 48.21 -4.19
C ASP A 287 12.51 49.09 -4.06
N THR A 288 13.68 48.48 -3.78
CA THR A 288 14.95 49.22 -3.70
C THR A 288 15.33 49.83 -5.05
N LEU A 289 15.21 49.07 -6.14
CA LEU A 289 15.50 49.58 -7.49
C LEU A 289 14.53 50.68 -7.91
N ALA A 290 13.23 50.51 -7.67
CA ALA A 290 12.22 51.50 -8.00
C ALA A 290 12.45 52.81 -7.24
N GLN A 291 12.80 52.73 -5.95
CA GLN A 291 13.17 53.90 -5.14
C GLN A 291 14.41 54.60 -5.70
N GLY A 292 15.46 53.84 -6.02
CA GLY A 292 16.69 54.36 -6.60
C GLY A 292 16.49 55.07 -7.94
N PHE A 293 15.68 54.49 -8.84
CA PHE A 293 15.35 55.11 -10.12
C PHE A 293 14.47 56.35 -9.97
N SER A 294 13.53 56.35 -9.03
CA SER A 294 12.70 57.53 -8.75
C SER A 294 13.54 58.72 -8.30
N SER A 295 14.56 58.49 -7.47
CA SER A 295 15.51 59.53 -7.05
C SER A 295 16.28 60.11 -8.25
N ILE A 296 16.79 59.26 -9.14
CA ILE A 296 17.51 59.68 -10.36
C ILE A 296 16.61 60.53 -11.26
N VAL A 297 15.37 60.10 -11.49
CA VAL A 297 14.41 60.85 -12.33
C VAL A 297 14.09 62.21 -11.71
N LEU A 298 13.92 62.30 -10.40
CA LEU A 298 13.66 63.56 -9.71
C LEU A 298 14.86 64.52 -9.82
N LEU A 299 16.08 64.02 -9.60
CA LEU A 299 17.32 64.81 -9.74
C LEU A 299 17.53 65.29 -11.19
N ALA A 300 17.22 64.46 -12.18
CA ALA A 300 17.28 64.84 -13.59
C ALA A 300 16.29 65.98 -13.92
N ARG A 301 15.03 65.87 -13.47
CA ARG A 301 14.02 66.93 -13.64
C ARG A 301 14.36 68.22 -12.90
N ALA A 302 14.99 68.12 -11.72
CA ALA A 302 15.47 69.28 -10.99
C ALA A 302 16.59 70.00 -11.76
N ALA A 303 17.48 69.25 -12.43
CA ALA A 303 18.54 69.81 -13.25
C ALA A 303 18.03 70.59 -14.48
N GLU A 304 16.91 70.19 -15.08
CA GLU A 304 16.30 70.86 -16.26
C GLU A 304 15.89 72.31 -15.97
N ASN A 305 15.52 72.62 -14.72
CA ASN A 305 14.97 73.93 -14.33
C ASN A 305 15.95 74.77 -13.47
N ALA A 306 17.19 74.29 -13.31
CA ALA A 306 18.19 74.91 -12.43
C ALA A 306 19.23 75.73 -13.21
N ASP A 307 19.91 76.63 -12.52
CA ASP A 307 21.07 77.35 -13.08
C ASP A 307 22.21 76.37 -13.46
N PRO A 308 23.17 76.77 -14.32
CA PRO A 308 24.20 75.87 -14.83
C PRO A 308 25.07 75.19 -13.76
N ALA A 309 25.29 75.83 -12.60
CA ALA A 309 26.10 75.25 -11.54
C ALA A 309 25.30 74.20 -10.74
N THR A 310 24.03 74.53 -10.43
CA THR A 310 23.09 73.65 -9.72
C THR A 310 22.68 72.45 -10.57
N ALA A 311 22.45 72.65 -11.88
CA ALA A 311 22.19 71.56 -12.83
C ALA A 311 23.36 70.56 -12.89
N ARG A 312 24.61 71.04 -12.91
CA ARG A 312 25.81 70.18 -12.83
C ARG A 312 25.90 69.42 -11.51
N ALA A 313 25.47 70.01 -10.39
CA ALA A 313 25.44 69.34 -9.10
C ALA A 313 24.39 68.21 -9.07
N HIS A 314 23.16 68.47 -9.50
CA HIS A 314 22.10 67.45 -9.61
C HIS A 314 22.48 66.30 -10.54
N MET A 315 23.11 66.58 -11.68
CA MET A 315 23.60 65.54 -12.59
C MET A 315 24.71 64.67 -11.99
N ARG A 316 25.63 65.26 -11.21
CA ARG A 316 26.65 64.48 -10.48
C ARG A 316 26.03 63.58 -9.42
N GLU A 317 25.02 64.08 -8.71
CA GLU A 317 24.32 63.31 -7.68
C GLU A 317 23.49 62.16 -8.29
N ALA A 318 22.77 62.42 -9.38
CA ALA A 318 22.08 61.38 -10.15
C ALA A 318 23.05 60.30 -10.66
N GLY A 319 24.24 60.70 -11.14
CA GLY A 319 25.30 59.78 -11.55
C GLY A 319 25.83 58.91 -10.40
N ARG A 320 26.01 59.49 -9.20
CA ARG A 320 26.38 58.74 -7.98
C ARG A 320 25.28 57.74 -7.60
N THR A 321 24.03 58.17 -7.52
CA THR A 321 22.90 57.30 -7.20
C THR A 321 22.76 56.15 -8.20
N ALA A 322 22.99 56.40 -9.50
CA ALA A 322 22.98 55.35 -10.52
C ALA A 322 24.12 54.34 -10.33
N ALA A 323 25.33 54.80 -10.02
CA ALA A 323 26.48 53.94 -9.75
C ALA A 323 26.25 53.07 -8.50
N ASP A 324 25.69 53.64 -7.44
CA ASP A 324 25.38 52.95 -6.19
C ASP A 324 24.28 51.89 -6.40
N ASN A 325 23.19 52.23 -7.09
CA ASN A 325 22.12 51.28 -7.44
C ASN A 325 22.64 50.12 -8.31
N LEU A 326 23.55 50.39 -9.26
CA LEU A 326 24.16 49.35 -10.09
C LEU A 326 25.08 48.44 -9.27
N ALA A 327 25.83 49.00 -8.32
CA ALA A 327 26.65 48.22 -7.40
C ALA A 327 25.78 47.32 -6.49
N GLU A 328 24.67 47.84 -5.96
CA GLU A 328 23.69 47.10 -5.15
C GLU A 328 23.07 45.94 -5.95
N ALA A 329 22.59 46.21 -7.17
CA ALA A 329 22.03 45.18 -8.05
C ALA A 329 23.04 44.06 -8.34
N ARG A 330 24.31 44.42 -8.59
CA ARG A 330 25.39 43.44 -8.80
C ARG A 330 25.69 42.63 -7.55
N ARG A 331 25.62 43.22 -6.35
CA ARG A 331 25.76 42.50 -5.08
C ARG A 331 24.64 41.48 -4.89
N PHE A 332 23.37 41.87 -5.14
CA PHE A 332 22.23 40.95 -5.04
C PHE A 332 22.34 39.75 -6.00
N VAL A 333 22.74 39.97 -7.25
CA VAL A 333 22.94 38.88 -8.23
C VAL A 333 24.04 37.90 -7.77
N ARG A 334 25.15 38.41 -7.23
CA ARG A 334 26.21 37.56 -6.66
C ARG A 334 25.70 36.77 -5.46
N ALA A 335 25.01 37.42 -4.51
CA ALA A 335 24.46 36.76 -3.32
C ALA A 335 23.40 35.68 -3.65
N LEU A 336 22.71 35.79 -4.79
CA LEU A 336 21.74 34.81 -5.29
C LEU A 336 22.39 33.67 -6.10
N THR A 337 23.67 33.79 -6.45
CA THR A 337 24.41 32.76 -7.19
C THR A 337 24.88 31.66 -6.22
N PRO A 338 24.61 30.37 -6.48
CA PRO A 338 25.01 29.30 -5.58
C PRO A 338 26.54 29.27 -5.39
N PRO A 339 27.07 29.08 -4.15
CA PRO A 339 28.52 29.01 -3.89
C PRO A 339 29.24 27.91 -4.69
N ALA A 340 28.50 26.87 -5.09
CA ALA A 340 29.03 25.78 -5.92
C ALA A 340 29.52 26.23 -7.32
N LEU A 341 29.21 27.46 -7.75
CA LEU A 341 29.66 28.05 -9.01
C LEU A 341 30.78 29.09 -8.83
N GLU A 342 31.10 29.48 -7.60
CA GLU A 342 32.17 30.46 -7.33
C GLU A 342 33.55 29.79 -7.30
N ASP A 343 33.66 28.56 -6.79
CA ASP A 343 34.94 27.86 -6.56
C ASP A 343 35.26 26.73 -7.56
N THR A 344 34.38 26.47 -8.54
CA THR A 344 34.59 25.35 -9.49
C THR A 344 34.59 25.87 -10.92
N PRO A 345 35.65 25.63 -11.74
CA PRO A 345 35.63 26.03 -13.13
C PRO A 345 34.41 25.41 -13.85
N LEU A 346 33.74 26.24 -14.66
CA LEU A 346 32.46 25.95 -15.33
C LEU A 346 32.33 24.54 -15.94
N PRO A 347 33.37 23.95 -16.58
CA PRO A 347 33.28 22.59 -17.14
C PRO A 347 33.07 21.51 -16.08
N GLU A 348 33.69 21.68 -14.92
CA GLU A 348 33.70 20.72 -13.81
C GLU A 348 32.34 20.74 -13.05
N ALA A 349 31.74 21.93 -12.93
CA ALA A 349 30.39 22.10 -12.40
C ALA A 349 29.33 21.47 -13.31
N LEU A 350 29.44 21.66 -14.64
CA LEU A 350 28.55 21.04 -15.63
C LEU A 350 28.63 19.51 -15.59
N ARG A 351 29.85 18.94 -15.54
CA ARG A 351 30.08 17.49 -15.42
C ARG A 351 29.36 16.88 -14.21
N ARG A 352 29.43 17.57 -13.07
CA ARG A 352 28.85 17.12 -11.80
C ARG A 352 27.32 17.15 -11.80
N VAL A 353 26.71 18.11 -12.50
CA VAL A 353 25.25 18.20 -12.67
C VAL A 353 24.75 17.11 -13.62
N THR A 354 25.43 16.87 -14.74
CA THR A 354 25.08 15.77 -15.65
C THR A 354 25.27 14.37 -15.05
N ALA A 355 26.18 14.20 -14.08
CA ALA A 355 26.37 12.93 -13.39
C ALA A 355 25.31 12.62 -12.31
N ARG A 356 24.52 13.61 -11.89
CA ARG A 356 23.45 13.47 -10.89
C ARG A 356 22.04 13.32 -11.48
N THR A 357 21.90 13.43 -12.81
CA THR A 357 20.61 13.31 -13.52
C THR A 357 20.51 11.95 -14.22
#